data_AF-A0A6M1SI31-F1
#
_entry.id   AF-A0A6M1SI31-F1
#
_cell.length_a   1.000
_cell.length_b   1.000
_cell.length_c   1.000
_cell.angle_alpha   90.00
_cell.angle_beta   90.00
_cell.angle_gamma   90.00
#
_symmetry.space_group_name_H-M   'P 1'
#
loop_
_entity.id
_entity.type
_entity.pdbx_description
1 polymer ?
#
loop_
_entity_poly.entity_id
_entity_poly.type
_entity_poly.pdbx_seq_one_letter_code
_entity_poly.pdbx_strand_id
1 'polypeptide(L)'
;VTGLLSLREGCPLDVWCTPNVHRDLSSGFPLFPMLEHWGGLRWQPIDLEDDRDVAEFTIPFLPDITLTAFALHSNAPPYSPRRGSPSCGDNLGLYIVDRRSGKSLCYAPGLGNPT
;
A
#
# COMPACT_ATOMS: atom_id res chain seq x y z
N VAL A 1 -6.05 -7.76 4.28
CA VAL A 1 -7.08 -6.85 3.71
C VAL A 1 -8.39 -6.88 4.50
N THR A 2 -8.97 -8.05 4.80
CA THR A 2 -10.23 -8.17 5.58
C THR A 2 -10.23 -7.46 6.94
N GLY A 3 -9.06 -7.26 7.55
CA GLY A 3 -8.92 -6.50 8.79
C GLY A 3 -9.47 -5.07 8.75
N LEU A 4 -9.46 -4.39 7.58
CA LEU A 4 -10.03 -3.03 7.44
C LEU A 4 -11.53 -3.01 7.74
N LEU A 5 -12.27 -4.08 7.43
CA LEU A 5 -13.70 -4.18 7.73
C LEU A 5 -13.97 -4.19 9.24
N SER A 6 -13.05 -4.73 10.03
CA SER A 6 -13.15 -4.76 11.50
C SER A 6 -12.80 -3.42 12.15
N LEU A 7 -12.27 -2.45 11.40
CA LEU A 7 -11.90 -1.13 11.90
C LEU A 7 -12.93 -0.04 11.55
N ARG A 8 -14.07 -0.42 10.95
CA ARG A 8 -15.10 0.50 10.45
C ARG A 8 -15.63 1.47 11.53
N GLU A 9 -15.74 1.04 12.79
CA GLU A 9 -16.21 1.88 13.90
C GLU A 9 -15.23 3.02 14.25
N GLY A 10 -13.98 2.96 13.78
CA GLY A 10 -12.95 3.99 13.98
C GLY A 10 -12.77 4.94 12.79
N CYS A 11 -13.64 4.87 11.77
CA CYS A 11 -13.54 5.75 10.61
C CYS A 11 -13.83 7.24 10.97
N PRO A 12 -13.23 8.21 10.25
CA PRO A 12 -12.42 8.04 9.04
C PRO A 12 -10.99 7.55 9.30
N LEU A 13 -10.44 6.75 8.37
CA LEU A 13 -9.07 6.24 8.44
C LEU A 13 -8.26 6.65 7.22
N ASP A 14 -7.04 7.15 7.42
CA ASP A 14 -6.07 7.34 6.33
C ASP A 14 -5.44 6.00 5.93
N VAL A 15 -5.46 5.69 4.63
CA VAL A 15 -4.92 4.46 4.06
C VAL A 15 -3.94 4.79 2.96
N TRP A 16 -2.67 4.46 3.20
CA TRP A 16 -1.61 4.58 2.22
C TRP A 16 -1.54 3.33 1.35
N CYS A 17 -1.72 3.49 0.05
CA CYS A 17 -1.54 2.42 -0.92
C CYS A 17 -1.27 2.99 -2.33
N THR A 18 -0.76 2.14 -3.22
CA THR A 18 -0.49 2.49 -4.62
C THR A 18 -1.80 2.72 -5.39
N PRO A 19 -1.77 3.42 -6.53
CA PRO A 19 -2.94 3.57 -7.40
C PRO A 19 -3.56 2.24 -7.81
N ASN A 20 -2.73 1.24 -8.06
CA ASN A 20 -3.14 -0.10 -8.44
C ASN A 20 -3.90 -0.83 -7.32
N VAL A 21 -3.39 -0.78 -6.08
CA VAL A 21 -4.09 -1.34 -4.93
C VAL A 21 -5.38 -0.57 -4.64
N HIS A 22 -5.37 0.76 -4.73
CA HIS A 22 -6.58 1.57 -4.57
C HIS A 22 -7.67 1.19 -5.57
N ARG A 23 -7.31 0.99 -6.85
CA ARG A 23 -8.23 0.56 -7.90
C ARG A 23 -8.84 -0.81 -7.61
N ASP A 24 -8.02 -1.78 -7.19
CA ASP A 24 -8.50 -3.11 -6.83
C ASP A 24 -9.42 -3.06 -5.60
N LEU A 25 -9.10 -2.23 -4.61
CA LEU A 25 -9.91 -2.01 -3.40
C LEU A 25 -11.13 -1.10 -3.60
N SER A 26 -11.30 -0.54 -4.81
CA SER A 26 -12.46 0.26 -5.19
C SER A 26 -13.37 -0.47 -6.18
N SER A 27 -12.91 -1.58 -6.76
CA SER A 27 -13.64 -2.34 -7.77
C SER A 27 -13.72 -3.83 -7.44
N GLY A 28 -12.64 -4.59 -7.68
CA GLY A 28 -12.60 -6.04 -7.51
C GLY A 28 -12.92 -6.50 -6.08
N PHE A 29 -12.48 -5.75 -5.07
CA PHE A 29 -12.92 -5.92 -3.70
C PHE A 29 -13.21 -4.54 -3.07
N PRO A 30 -14.44 -4.00 -3.21
CA PRO A 30 -14.72 -2.57 -3.11
C PRO A 30 -14.80 -2.05 -1.66
N LEU A 31 -13.72 -2.19 -0.89
CA LEU A 31 -13.62 -1.70 0.49
C LEU A 31 -13.79 -0.19 0.63
N PHE A 32 -13.24 0.60 -0.31
CA PHE A 32 -13.36 2.05 -0.27
C PHE A 32 -14.84 2.49 -0.35
N PRO A 33 -15.61 2.09 -1.38
CA PRO A 33 -17.05 2.35 -1.42
C PRO A 33 -17.83 1.74 -0.25
N MET A 34 -17.51 0.50 0.16
CA MET A 34 -18.25 -0.18 1.23
C MET A 34 -18.20 0.58 2.56
N LEU A 35 -17.03 1.16 2.91
CA LEU A 35 -16.82 1.80 4.20
C LEU A 35 -17.27 3.27 4.25
N GLU A 36 -17.70 3.88 3.14
CA GLU A 36 -18.20 5.27 3.12
C GLU A 36 -19.32 5.50 4.14
N HIS A 37 -20.18 4.52 4.36
CA HIS A 37 -21.29 4.57 5.32
C HIS A 37 -20.84 4.70 6.78
N TRP A 38 -19.56 4.43 7.08
CA TRP A 38 -18.96 4.58 8.41
C TRP A 38 -18.04 5.80 8.54
N GLY A 39 -17.97 6.66 7.52
CA GLY A 39 -17.02 7.78 7.45
C GLY A 39 -15.82 7.49 6.53
N GLY A 40 -15.69 6.26 6.04
CA GLY A 40 -14.85 5.92 4.90
C GLY A 40 -13.35 5.78 5.15
N LEU A 41 -12.67 5.38 4.09
CA LEU A 41 -11.22 5.36 3.99
C LEU A 41 -10.76 6.56 3.17
N ARG A 42 -9.78 7.30 3.66
CA ARG A 42 -9.13 8.41 2.95
C ARG A 42 -7.87 7.89 2.29
N TRP A 43 -7.87 7.82 0.96
CA TRP A 43 -6.72 7.36 0.22
C TRP A 43 -5.57 8.37 0.28
N GLN A 44 -4.40 7.88 0.66
CA GLN A 44 -3.13 8.61 0.61
C GLN A 44 -2.24 7.90 -0.43
N PRO A 45 -1.97 8.50 -1.60
CA PRO A 45 -1.27 7.82 -2.67
C PRO A 45 0.19 7.54 -2.29
N ILE A 46 0.65 6.33 -2.60
CA ILE A 46 2.08 6.01 -2.74
C ILE A 46 2.36 5.98 -4.24
N ASP A 47 3.14 6.95 -4.73
CA ASP A 47 3.40 7.16 -6.17
C ASP A 47 4.30 6.06 -6.77
N LEU A 48 3.81 4.83 -6.81
CA LEU A 48 4.48 3.65 -7.33
C LEU A 48 3.57 3.04 -8.41
N GLU A 49 3.76 3.45 -9.66
CA GLU A 49 2.98 3.05 -10.84
C GLU A 49 3.87 3.23 -12.08
N ASP A 50 3.61 2.44 -13.13
CA ASP A 50 4.26 2.51 -14.44
C ASP A 50 5.80 2.55 -14.40
N ASP A 51 6.41 3.71 -14.68
CA ASP A 51 7.85 3.95 -14.82
C ASP A 51 8.54 4.30 -13.50
N ARG A 52 7.79 4.37 -12.40
CA ARG A 52 8.31 4.68 -11.06
C ARG A 52 8.30 3.44 -10.18
N ASP A 53 9.48 2.84 -10.04
CA ASP A 53 9.73 1.63 -9.24
C ASP A 53 10.17 1.91 -7.80
N VAL A 54 10.40 3.18 -7.44
CA VAL A 54 10.72 3.64 -6.08
C VAL A 54 9.99 4.95 -5.78
N ALA A 55 9.43 5.06 -4.58
CA ALA A 55 8.73 6.26 -4.11
C ALA A 55 8.99 6.53 -2.63
N GLU A 56 9.52 7.71 -2.30
CA GLU A 56 9.63 8.17 -0.92
C GLU A 56 8.35 8.91 -0.50
N PHE A 57 7.88 8.65 0.71
CA PHE A 57 6.74 9.33 1.30
C PHE A 57 6.87 9.44 2.82
N THR A 58 6.06 10.30 3.42
CA THR A 58 6.03 10.53 4.87
C THR A 58 4.63 10.33 5.41
N ILE A 59 4.53 9.90 6.66
CA ILE A 59 3.27 9.85 7.39
C ILE A 59 3.26 11.03 8.39
N PRO A 60 2.24 11.91 8.40
CA PRO A 60 2.27 13.15 9.19
C PRO A 60 2.55 12.96 10.68
N PHE A 61 2.06 11.86 11.28
CA PHE A 61 2.27 11.55 12.69
C PHE A 61 3.59 10.80 12.99
N LEU A 62 4.43 10.54 11.98
CA LEU A 62 5.76 9.92 12.08
C LEU A 62 6.83 10.83 11.43
N PRO A 63 7.06 12.06 11.94
CA PRO A 63 7.92 13.04 11.28
C PRO A 63 9.39 12.63 11.17
N ASP A 64 9.85 11.76 12.06
CA ASP A 64 11.24 11.26 12.09
C ASP A 64 11.45 9.96 11.31
N ILE A 65 10.39 9.42 10.71
CA ILE A 65 10.44 8.18 9.92
C ILE A 65 10.37 8.53 8.44
N THR A 66 11.42 8.18 7.70
CA THR A 66 11.39 8.19 6.23
C THR A 66 10.94 6.81 5.74
N LEU A 67 9.97 6.78 4.83
CA LEU A 67 9.47 5.57 4.19
C LEU A 67 9.78 5.62 2.70
N THR A 68 10.45 4.60 2.19
CA THR A 68 10.71 4.42 0.76
C THR A 68 10.03 3.13 0.31
N ALA A 69 8.98 3.25 -0.48
CA ALA A 69 8.38 2.12 -1.18
C ALA A 69 9.22 1.77 -2.41
N PHE A 70 9.36 0.48 -2.69
CA PHE A 70 9.96 -0.01 -3.92
C PHE A 70 9.14 -1.16 -4.49
N ALA A 71 9.06 -1.25 -5.81
CA ALA A 71 8.25 -2.22 -6.51
C ALA A 71 8.79 -3.64 -6.31
N LEU A 72 7.87 -4.58 -6.09
CA LEU A 72 8.17 -6.01 -6.08
C LEU A 72 7.47 -6.68 -7.26
N HIS A 73 8.21 -7.49 -7.99
CA HIS A 73 7.61 -8.33 -9.04
C HIS A 73 6.84 -9.47 -8.39
N SER A 74 5.51 -9.33 -8.34
CA SER A 74 4.60 -10.36 -7.87
C SER A 74 3.25 -10.24 -8.59
N ASN A 75 2.48 -11.33 -8.59
CA ASN A 75 1.16 -11.35 -9.20
C ASN A 75 0.14 -10.62 -8.31
N ALA A 76 -0.73 -9.83 -8.93
CA ALA A 76 -1.92 -9.27 -8.31
C ALA A 76 -2.80 -10.38 -7.66
N PRO A 77 -3.59 -10.05 -6.63
CA PRO A 77 -4.41 -11.03 -5.91
C PRO A 77 -5.50 -11.67 -6.78
N PRO A 78 -6.07 -12.83 -6.40
CA PRO A 78 -7.03 -13.55 -7.22
C PRO A 78 -8.31 -12.80 -7.63
N TYR A 79 -8.74 -11.84 -6.82
CA TYR A 79 -9.92 -11.01 -7.10
C TYR A 79 -9.60 -9.81 -8.00
N SER A 80 -8.31 -9.52 -8.26
CA SER A 80 -7.92 -8.39 -9.09
C SER A 80 -8.33 -8.65 -10.54
N PRO A 81 -8.97 -7.68 -11.23
CA PRO A 81 -9.20 -7.75 -12.66
C PRO A 81 -7.90 -7.89 -13.47
N ARG A 82 -6.74 -7.57 -12.87
CA ARG A 82 -5.41 -7.60 -13.48
C ARG A 82 -4.64 -8.88 -13.16
N ARG A 83 -5.31 -9.91 -12.64
CA ARG A 83 -4.67 -11.20 -12.32
C ARG A 83 -3.98 -11.80 -13.55
N GLY A 84 -2.73 -12.20 -13.40
CA GLY A 84 -1.93 -12.79 -14.49
C GLY A 84 -1.30 -11.74 -15.42
N SER A 85 -1.49 -10.45 -15.14
CA SER A 85 -0.82 -9.33 -15.82
C SER A 85 -0.12 -8.42 -14.77
N PRO A 86 1.01 -8.88 -14.17
CA PRO A 86 1.72 -8.10 -13.16
C PRO A 86 2.10 -6.71 -13.65
N SER A 87 1.90 -5.71 -12.81
CA SER A 87 2.26 -4.32 -13.08
C SER A 87 3.00 -3.70 -11.89
N CYS A 88 3.83 -2.69 -12.17
CA CYS A 88 4.46 -1.90 -11.11
C CYS A 88 3.38 -1.34 -10.17
N GLY A 89 3.60 -1.41 -8.87
CA GLY A 89 2.62 -0.96 -7.87
C GLY A 89 1.62 -2.00 -7.39
N ASP A 90 1.56 -3.21 -7.96
CA ASP A 90 0.71 -4.29 -7.42
C ASP A 90 1.22 -4.82 -6.08
N ASN A 91 2.54 -4.86 -5.92
CA ASN A 91 3.22 -5.26 -4.71
C ASN A 91 4.39 -4.30 -4.43
N LEU A 92 4.64 -4.04 -3.16
CA LEU A 92 5.74 -3.18 -2.72
C LEU A 92 6.46 -3.79 -1.52
N GLY A 93 7.75 -3.47 -1.41
CA GLY A 93 8.50 -3.51 -0.17
C GLY A 93 8.61 -2.10 0.41
N LEU A 94 9.00 -2.02 1.68
CA LEU A 94 9.26 -0.75 2.38
C LEU A 94 10.67 -0.76 2.96
N TYR A 95 11.44 0.26 2.65
CA TYR A 95 12.63 0.62 3.41
C TYR A 95 12.27 1.75 4.37
N ILE A 96 12.50 1.52 5.65
CA ILE A 96 12.06 2.38 6.75
C ILE A 96 13.31 2.86 7.49
N VAL A 97 13.47 4.16 7.64
CA VAL A 97 14.61 4.76 8.33
C VAL A 97 14.13 5.65 9.45
N ASP A 98 14.60 5.39 10.67
CA ASP A 98 14.47 6.30 11.81
C ASP A 98 15.61 7.31 11.78
N ARG A 99 15.29 8.57 11.47
CA ARG A 99 16.26 9.65 11.32
C ARG A 99 16.92 10.06 12.64
N ARG A 100 16.32 9.73 13.78
CA ARG A 100 16.87 10.07 15.11
C ARG A 100 17.98 9.12 15.52
N SER A 101 17.80 7.84 15.23
CA SER A 101 18.76 6.80 15.62
C SER A 101 19.67 6.33 14.48
N GLY A 102 19.31 6.65 13.24
CA GLY A 102 19.98 6.13 12.04
C GLY A 102 19.68 4.66 11.76
N LYS A 103 18.79 4.02 12.53
CA LYS A 103 18.42 2.61 12.34
C LYS A 103 17.50 2.47 11.13
N SER A 104 17.62 1.33 10.45
CA SER A 104 16.80 1.03 9.27
C SER A 104 16.21 -0.38 9.31
N LEU A 105 15.06 -0.55 8.67
CA LEU A 105 14.38 -1.81 8.44
C LEU A 105 14.01 -1.94 6.96
N CYS A 106 14.34 -3.06 6.33
CA CYS A 106 13.77 -3.43 5.04
C CYS A 106 12.67 -4.47 5.26
N TYR A 107 11.44 -4.13 4.91
CA TYR A 107 10.26 -4.98 5.04
C TYR A 107 9.72 -5.35 3.66
N ALA A 108 9.91 -6.60 3.26
CA ALA A 108 9.45 -7.13 1.98
C ALA A 108 8.86 -8.54 2.19
N PRO A 109 7.64 -8.64 2.73
CA PRO A 109 7.05 -9.92 3.17
C PRO A 109 6.64 -10.84 2.02
N GLY A 110 6.45 -10.28 0.82
CA GLY A 110 6.10 -11.01 -0.39
C GLY A 110 7.22 -10.89 -1.42
N LEU A 111 8.41 -11.40 -1.11
CA LEU A 111 9.45 -11.59 -2.10
C LEU A 111 9.21 -12.93 -2.80
N GLY A 112 9.05 -12.92 -4.13
CA GLY A 112 9.24 -14.11 -4.95
C GLY A 112 10.68 -14.62 -4.85
N ASN A 113 10.97 -15.79 -5.43
CA ASN A 113 12.24 -16.49 -5.25
C ASN A 113 13.46 -15.54 -5.21
N PRO A 114 14.23 -15.50 -4.11
CA PRO A 114 15.58 -14.96 -4.16
C PRO A 114 16.36 -15.84 -5.14
N THR A 115 17.00 -15.22 -6.13
CA THR A 115 18.06 -15.88 -6.90
C THR A 115 19.26 -16.14 -6.02
#